data_AF-A0A0G9AS33-F1
#
_entry.id   AF-A0A0G9AS33-F1
#
_cell.length_a   1.000
_cell.length_b   1.000
_cell.length_c   1.000
_cell.angle_alpha   90.00
_cell.angle_beta   90.00
_cell.angle_gamma   90.00
#
_symmetry.space_group_name_H-M   'P 1'
#
loop_
_entity.id
_entity.type
_entity.pdbx_description
1 polymer ?
#
loop_
_entity_poly.entity_id
_entity_poly.type
_entity_poly.pdbx_seq_one_letter_code
_entity_poly.pdbx_strand_id
1 'polypeptide(L)'
;MHLALFDFDHTITTCDSYGRFLRKVATPAQVAAARWQAGPWVLGFRMGVVSAAALRARVTRLVFSGRSLDEMDAHGAEYARTALPGMLRGEMMQRIDWHQAQGHEVVLVSASLDLYLQPWCTQHGLSLICNRLEHAAGVLSGRYADGDCGPHKVARICSQYDLHRYDCVHAYGDSREDKPMLALAQQRWYRGHLLH
;
A
#
# COMPACT_ATOMS: atom_id res chain seq x y z
N MET A 1 18.16 -17.81 -5.98
CA MET A 1 16.77 -17.44 -5.62
C MET A 1 16.54 -15.98 -6.01
N HIS A 2 15.37 -15.59 -6.53
CA HIS A 2 15.07 -14.19 -6.88
C HIS A 2 14.00 -13.60 -5.96
N LEU A 3 14.05 -12.29 -5.76
CA LEU A 3 13.07 -11.50 -5.02
C LEU A 3 12.28 -10.62 -5.98
N ALA A 4 10.96 -10.52 -5.80
CA ALA A 4 10.09 -9.67 -6.59
C ALA A 4 9.28 -8.73 -5.69
N LEU A 5 9.57 -7.44 -5.79
CA LEU A 5 8.97 -6.37 -5.00
C LEU A 5 7.92 -5.65 -5.84
N PHE A 6 6.68 -5.66 -5.38
CA PHE A 6 5.58 -4.99 -6.08
C PHE A 6 5.03 -3.86 -5.24
N ASP A 7 4.96 -2.66 -5.80
CA ASP A 7 4.01 -1.67 -5.31
C ASP A 7 2.57 -2.08 -5.67
N PHE A 8 1.59 -1.54 -4.94
CA PHE A 8 0.19 -1.93 -5.10
C PHE A 8 -0.61 -0.92 -5.92
N ASP A 9 -0.76 0.30 -5.42
CA ASP A 9 -1.65 1.29 -5.97
C ASP A 9 -1.12 1.83 -7.30
N HIS A 10 -1.94 1.84 -8.34
CA HIS A 10 -1.53 2.20 -9.71
C HIS A 10 -0.48 1.28 -10.35
N THR A 11 0.17 0.39 -9.58
CA THR A 11 1.05 -0.68 -10.06
C THR A 11 0.27 -1.97 -10.29
N ILE A 12 -0.07 -2.74 -9.26
CA ILE A 12 -0.93 -3.93 -9.37
C ILE A 12 -2.37 -3.54 -9.65
N THR A 13 -2.84 -2.44 -9.06
CA THR A 13 -4.18 -1.92 -9.31
C THR A 13 -4.17 -0.85 -10.40
N THR A 14 -5.34 -0.58 -10.97
CA THR A 14 -5.56 0.51 -11.94
C THR A 14 -5.76 1.87 -11.26
N CYS A 15 -5.95 1.90 -9.93
CA CYS A 15 -6.30 3.11 -9.19
C CYS A 15 -5.88 3.05 -7.72
N ASP A 16 -5.91 4.21 -7.06
CA ASP A 16 -5.73 4.37 -5.61
C ASP A 16 -6.79 3.58 -4.81
N SER A 17 -6.38 2.43 -4.28
CA SER A 17 -7.20 1.56 -3.44
C SER A 17 -7.37 2.14 -2.03
N TYR A 18 -6.37 2.85 -1.52
CA TYR A 18 -6.38 3.49 -0.21
C TYR A 18 -7.46 4.56 -0.11
N GLY A 19 -7.46 5.54 -1.02
CA GLY A 19 -8.47 6.61 -1.01
C GLY A 19 -9.89 6.10 -1.29
N ARG A 20 -10.04 4.98 -2.00
CA ARG A 20 -11.33 4.29 -2.16
C ARG A 20 -11.78 3.59 -0.88
N PHE A 21 -10.87 2.90 -0.20
CA PHE A 21 -11.17 2.26 1.08
C PHE A 21 -11.59 3.28 2.14
N LEU A 22 -10.83 4.38 2.29
CA LEU A 22 -11.17 5.47 3.21
C LEU A 22 -12.58 6.01 2.98
N ARG A 23 -12.96 6.24 1.71
CA ARG A 23 -14.31 6.72 1.37
C ARG A 23 -15.40 5.69 1.68
N LYS A 24 -15.09 4.40 1.59
CA LYS A 24 -16.05 3.33 1.88
C LYS A 24 -16.30 3.18 3.39
N VAL A 25 -15.28 3.36 4.22
CA VAL A 25 -15.40 3.21 5.69
C VAL A 25 -15.69 4.50 6.45
N ALA A 26 -15.55 5.66 5.78
CA ALA A 26 -15.87 6.95 6.37
C ALA A 26 -17.36 7.06 6.71
N THR A 27 -17.66 7.56 7.91
CA THR A 27 -19.02 7.86 8.35
C THR A 27 -19.61 9.02 7.54
N PRO A 28 -20.95 9.13 7.45
CA PRO A 28 -21.61 10.25 6.75
C PRO A 28 -21.15 11.63 7.24
N ALA A 29 -20.92 11.78 8.56
CA ALA A 29 -20.40 13.00 9.15
C ALA A 29 -18.97 13.31 8.68
N GLN A 30 -18.08 12.31 8.63
CA GLN A 30 -16.73 12.47 8.11
C GLN A 30 -16.74 12.81 6.62
N VAL A 31 -17.61 12.19 5.82
CA VAL A 31 -17.74 12.51 4.38
C VAL A 31 -18.20 13.95 4.18
N ALA A 32 -19.21 14.41 4.94
CA ALA A 32 -19.68 15.79 4.89
C ALA A 32 -18.58 16.79 5.30
N ALA A 33 -17.80 16.44 6.33
CA ALA A 33 -16.69 17.26 6.82
C ALA A 33 -15.42 17.18 5.96
N ALA A 34 -15.24 16.15 5.13
CA ALA A 34 -14.02 15.90 4.36
C ALA A 34 -13.69 17.07 3.42
N ARG A 35 -14.71 17.72 2.84
CA ARG A 35 -14.51 18.90 1.97
C ARG A 35 -13.79 20.04 2.69
N TRP A 36 -14.08 20.24 3.98
CA TRP A 36 -13.50 21.31 4.79
C TRP A 36 -12.22 20.89 5.51
N GLN A 37 -12.16 19.64 5.99
CA GLN A 37 -11.05 19.17 6.81
C GLN A 37 -9.89 18.56 6.00
N ALA A 38 -10.19 17.93 4.87
CA ALA A 38 -9.20 17.34 3.96
C ALA A 38 -9.00 18.16 2.68
N GLY A 39 -10.00 18.92 2.23
CA GLY A 39 -9.94 19.72 0.99
C GLY A 39 -8.71 20.64 0.89
N PRO A 40 -8.41 21.48 1.89
CA PRO A 40 -7.21 22.33 1.87
C PRO A 40 -5.90 21.54 1.78
N TRP A 41 -5.84 20.38 2.42
CA TRP A 41 -4.65 19.50 2.40
C TRP A 41 -4.47 18.80 1.06
N VAL A 42 -5.56 18.32 0.46
CA VAL A 42 -5.53 17.76 -0.90
C VAL A 42 -5.10 18.82 -1.91
N LEU A 43 -5.59 20.05 -1.76
CA LEU A 43 -5.15 21.17 -2.60
C LEU A 43 -3.65 21.45 -2.39
N GLY A 44 -3.20 21.53 -1.14
CA GLY A 44 -1.78 21.68 -0.81
C GLY A 44 -0.90 20.57 -1.38
N PHE A 45 -1.38 19.32 -1.39
CA PHE A 45 -0.68 18.19 -2.00
C PHE A 45 -0.61 18.34 -3.53
N ARG A 46 -1.71 18.72 -4.18
CA ARG A 46 -1.74 18.98 -5.63
C ARG A 46 -0.83 20.14 -6.05
N MET A 47 -0.63 21.12 -5.16
CA MET A 47 0.31 22.23 -5.36
C MET A 47 1.76 21.87 -4.99
N GLY A 48 2.03 20.65 -4.50
CA GLY A 48 3.36 20.19 -4.11
C GLY A 48 3.86 20.76 -2.77
N VAL A 49 3.00 21.45 -2.02
CA VAL A 49 3.33 22.05 -0.71
C VAL A 49 3.24 21.03 0.41
N VAL A 50 2.31 20.08 0.30
CA VAL A 50 2.08 19.01 1.28
C VAL A 50 2.64 17.71 0.72
N SER A 51 3.36 16.94 1.53
CA SER A 51 3.84 15.61 1.13
C SER A 51 2.72 14.56 1.13
N ALA A 52 2.86 13.52 0.32
CA ALA A 52 1.90 12.41 0.32
C ALA A 52 1.78 11.77 1.72
N ALA A 53 2.90 11.64 2.44
CA ALA A 53 2.93 11.11 3.80
C ALA A 53 2.15 11.98 4.80
N ALA A 54 2.30 13.30 4.73
CA ALA A 54 1.56 14.21 5.59
C ALA A 54 0.04 14.14 5.31
N LEU A 55 -0.34 14.10 4.03
CA LEU A 55 -1.74 13.94 3.63
C LEU A 55 -2.32 12.61 4.13
N ARG A 56 -1.62 11.48 3.88
CA ARG A 56 -2.02 10.14 4.33
C ARG A 56 -2.19 10.07 5.85
N ALA A 57 -1.21 10.56 6.61
CA ALA A 57 -1.31 10.59 8.08
C ALA A 57 -2.54 11.39 8.56
N ARG A 58 -2.83 12.53 7.92
CA ARG A 58 -3.99 13.37 8.26
C ARG A 58 -5.31 12.67 7.98
N VAL A 59 -5.48 12.11 6.78
CA VAL A 59 -6.76 11.47 6.39
C VAL A 59 -6.97 10.15 7.12
N THR A 60 -5.91 9.36 7.35
CA THR A 60 -5.95 8.17 8.22
C THR A 60 -6.43 8.55 9.61
N ARG A 61 -5.86 9.61 10.20
CA ARG A 61 -6.28 10.05 11.53
C ARG A 61 -7.74 10.46 11.56
N LEU A 62 -8.21 11.19 10.55
CA LEU A 62 -9.61 11.61 10.46
C LEU A 62 -10.58 10.42 10.38
N VAL A 63 -10.22 9.38 9.63
CA VAL A 63 -11.11 8.24 9.37
C VAL A 63 -11.11 7.24 10.53
N PHE A 64 -9.94 6.94 11.10
CA PHE A 64 -9.76 5.81 12.02
C PHE A 64 -9.70 6.17 13.51
N SER A 65 -9.54 7.44 13.89
CA SER A 65 -9.43 7.78 15.32
C SER A 65 -10.69 7.36 16.10
N GLY A 66 -10.51 6.54 17.13
CA GLY A 66 -11.59 6.08 18.00
C GLY A 66 -12.47 4.98 17.40
N ARG A 67 -12.09 4.41 16.25
CA ARG A 67 -12.84 3.31 15.61
C ARG A 67 -12.40 1.97 16.19
N SER A 68 -13.32 1.01 16.20
CA SER A 68 -13.02 -0.38 16.59
C SER A 68 -12.10 -1.03 15.56
N LEU A 69 -11.04 -1.70 16.03
CA LEU A 69 -10.16 -2.49 15.17
C LEU A 69 -10.95 -3.61 14.48
N ASP A 70 -11.73 -4.39 15.23
CA ASP A 70 -12.50 -5.52 14.69
C ASP A 70 -13.50 -5.08 13.60
N GLU A 71 -14.14 -3.91 13.78
CA GLU A 71 -15.02 -3.34 12.76
C GLU A 71 -14.24 -3.00 11.48
N MET A 72 -13.05 -2.42 11.62
CA MET A 72 -12.21 -2.03 10.48
C MET A 72 -11.57 -3.24 9.80
N ASP A 73 -11.20 -4.28 10.54
CA ASP A 73 -10.73 -5.56 10.01
C ASP A 73 -11.83 -6.25 9.19
N ALA A 74 -13.07 -6.27 9.69
CA ALA A 74 -14.20 -6.80 8.95
C ALA A 74 -14.45 -6.03 7.64
N HIS A 75 -14.37 -4.69 7.68
CA HIS A 75 -14.45 -3.89 6.47
C HIS A 75 -13.28 -4.12 5.51
N GLY A 76 -12.07 -4.30 6.03
CA GLY A 76 -10.86 -4.59 5.27
C GLY A 76 -10.95 -5.93 4.53
N ALA A 77 -11.34 -6.99 5.24
CA ALA A 77 -11.55 -8.32 4.67
C ALA A 77 -12.65 -8.30 3.59
N GLU A 78 -13.76 -7.62 3.84
CA GLU A 78 -14.83 -7.46 2.86
C GLU A 78 -14.36 -6.68 1.63
N TYR A 79 -13.60 -5.60 1.82
CA TYR A 79 -13.03 -4.82 0.73
C TYR A 79 -12.07 -5.64 -0.14
N ALA A 80 -11.22 -6.45 0.50
CA ALA A 80 -10.31 -7.35 -0.18
C ALA A 80 -11.03 -8.37 -1.06
N ARG A 81 -12.17 -8.89 -0.58
CA ARG A 81 -12.97 -9.89 -1.29
C ARG A 81 -13.82 -9.32 -2.42
N THR A 82 -14.44 -8.15 -2.22
CA THR A 82 -15.50 -7.68 -3.13
C THR A 82 -15.15 -6.46 -3.95
N ALA A 83 -14.22 -5.62 -3.49
CA ALA A 83 -13.85 -4.40 -4.20
C ALA A 83 -12.50 -4.52 -4.92
N LEU A 84 -11.47 -5.08 -4.27
CA LEU A 84 -10.13 -5.19 -4.87
C LEU A 84 -10.10 -5.96 -6.20
N PRO A 85 -10.81 -7.09 -6.39
CA PRO A 85 -10.71 -7.85 -7.64
C PRO A 85 -11.07 -7.03 -8.89
N GLY A 86 -12.03 -6.11 -8.77
CA GLY A 86 -12.41 -5.20 -9.86
C GLY A 86 -11.41 -4.08 -10.14
N MET A 87 -10.35 -3.96 -9.35
CA MET A 87 -9.31 -2.92 -9.50
C MET A 87 -7.99 -3.48 -10.01
N LEU A 88 -7.78 -4.80 -9.97
CA LEU A 88 -6.53 -5.46 -10.35
C LEU A 88 -6.27 -5.34 -11.86
N ARG A 89 -5.01 -5.13 -12.23
CA ARG A 89 -4.54 -5.24 -13.60
C ARG A 89 -4.24 -6.70 -13.91
N GLY A 90 -4.93 -7.28 -14.89
CA GLY A 90 -4.72 -8.67 -15.29
C GLY A 90 -3.27 -8.98 -15.67
N GLU A 91 -2.59 -8.06 -16.34
CA GLU A 91 -1.17 -8.18 -16.72
C GLU A 91 -0.23 -8.29 -15.50
N MET A 92 -0.55 -7.61 -14.41
CA MET A 92 0.26 -7.63 -13.19
C MET A 92 -0.03 -8.87 -12.36
N MET A 93 -1.27 -9.36 -12.36
CA MET A 93 -1.59 -10.66 -11.76
C MET A 93 -0.85 -11.80 -12.48
N GLN A 94 -0.84 -11.80 -13.81
CA GLN A 94 -0.05 -12.76 -14.59
C GLN A 94 1.45 -12.65 -14.29
N ARG A 95 1.95 -11.43 -14.02
CA ARG A 95 3.35 -11.23 -13.64
C ARG A 95 3.66 -11.83 -12.27
N ILE A 96 2.77 -11.65 -11.30
CA ILE A 96 2.88 -12.27 -9.97
C ILE A 96 2.89 -13.80 -10.11
N ASP A 97 1.92 -14.36 -10.83
CA ASP A 97 1.81 -15.81 -11.08
C ASP A 97 3.08 -16.34 -11.74
N TRP A 98 3.64 -15.61 -12.71
CA TRP A 98 4.91 -15.96 -13.34
C TRP A 98 6.05 -16.00 -12.33
N HIS A 99 6.19 -15.00 -11.46
CA HIS A 99 7.23 -15.01 -10.43
C HIS A 99 7.08 -16.20 -9.47
N GLN A 100 5.85 -16.49 -9.03
CA GLN A 100 5.59 -17.63 -8.15
C GLN A 100 5.89 -18.96 -8.83
N ALA A 101 5.54 -19.12 -10.11
CA ALA A 101 5.84 -20.32 -10.89
C ALA A 101 7.34 -20.56 -11.09
N GLN A 102 8.17 -19.50 -11.06
CA GLN A 102 9.63 -19.62 -11.07
C GLN A 102 10.22 -19.90 -9.67
N GLY A 103 9.39 -19.99 -8.62
CA GLY A 103 9.85 -20.14 -7.24
C GLY A 103 10.50 -18.87 -6.68
N HIS A 104 10.18 -17.69 -7.26
CA HIS A 104 10.64 -16.42 -6.72
C HIS A 104 9.89 -16.08 -5.45
N GLU A 105 10.56 -15.40 -4.52
CA GLU A 105 9.89 -14.81 -3.37
C GLU A 105 9.20 -13.52 -3.79
N VAL A 106 7.90 -13.41 -3.52
CA VAL A 106 7.09 -12.25 -3.95
C VAL A 106 6.60 -11.48 -2.74
N VAL A 107 6.89 -10.18 -2.73
CA VAL A 107 6.60 -9.28 -1.63
C VAL A 107 5.83 -8.06 -2.15
N LEU A 108 4.68 -7.80 -1.53
CA LEU A 108 3.96 -6.56 -1.73
C LEU A 108 4.52 -5.48 -0.82
N VAL A 109 4.90 -4.33 -1.37
CA VAL A 109 5.48 -3.19 -0.65
C VAL A 109 4.67 -1.93 -0.95
N SER A 110 3.79 -1.55 -0.01
CA SER A 110 2.81 -0.49 -0.25
C SER A 110 2.69 0.51 0.90
N ALA A 111 2.27 1.75 0.60
CA ALA A 111 1.83 2.72 1.60
C ALA A 111 0.32 2.60 1.94
N SER A 112 -0.35 1.61 1.38
CA SER A 112 -1.73 1.23 1.72
C SER A 112 -1.80 0.46 3.05
N LEU A 113 -3.01 0.12 3.49
CA LEU A 113 -3.28 -0.43 4.82
C LEU A 113 -3.27 -1.96 4.85
N ASP A 114 -2.73 -2.50 5.94
CA ASP A 114 -2.76 -3.93 6.29
C ASP A 114 -4.19 -4.50 6.34
N LEU A 115 -5.17 -3.72 6.82
CA LEU A 115 -6.58 -4.12 6.94
C LEU A 115 -7.14 -4.90 5.75
N TYR A 116 -6.80 -4.50 4.52
CA TYR A 116 -7.23 -5.20 3.30
C TYR A 116 -6.08 -5.84 2.52
N LEU A 117 -4.85 -5.35 2.68
CA LEU A 117 -3.71 -5.95 1.99
C LEU A 117 -3.30 -7.27 2.60
N GLN A 118 -3.37 -7.42 3.92
CA GLN A 118 -3.03 -8.69 4.58
C GLN A 118 -3.93 -9.84 4.13
N PRO A 119 -5.27 -9.74 4.16
CA PRO A 119 -6.13 -10.82 3.67
C PRO A 119 -5.92 -11.08 2.17
N TRP A 120 -5.69 -10.04 1.36
CA TRP A 120 -5.41 -10.19 -0.07
C TRP A 120 -4.08 -10.92 -0.32
N CYS A 121 -3.00 -10.51 0.34
CA CYS A 121 -1.69 -11.16 0.27
C CYS A 121 -1.75 -12.62 0.73
N THR A 122 -2.47 -12.91 1.82
CA THR A 122 -2.68 -14.29 2.29
C THR A 122 -3.39 -15.14 1.24
N GLN A 123 -4.44 -14.61 0.58
CA GLN A 123 -5.15 -15.31 -0.49
C GLN A 123 -4.25 -15.63 -1.69
N HIS A 124 -3.31 -14.74 -2.01
CA HIS A 124 -2.41 -14.88 -3.16
C HIS A 124 -1.04 -15.47 -2.81
N GLY A 125 -0.79 -15.85 -1.55
CA GLY A 125 0.50 -16.40 -1.12
C GLY A 125 1.67 -15.43 -1.24
N LEU A 126 1.45 -14.17 -0.88
CA LEU A 126 2.45 -13.08 -0.96
C LEU A 126 2.87 -12.61 0.44
N SER A 127 4.13 -12.24 0.59
CA SER A 127 4.62 -11.51 1.76
C SER A 127 4.20 -10.04 1.69
N LEU A 128 4.11 -9.34 2.83
CA LEU A 128 3.56 -7.98 2.91
C LEU A 128 4.42 -7.03 3.76
N ILE A 129 4.76 -5.89 3.16
CA ILE A 129 5.29 -4.69 3.83
C ILE A 129 4.31 -3.55 3.55
N CYS A 130 3.59 -3.09 4.59
CA CYS A 130 2.66 -1.97 4.42
C CYS A 130 2.44 -1.12 5.68
N ASN A 131 1.52 -0.16 5.61
CA ASN A 131 1.11 0.64 6.76
C ASN A 131 0.20 -0.16 7.70
N ARG A 132 0.61 -0.24 8.96
CA ARG A 132 -0.20 -0.82 10.04
C ARG A 132 -0.78 0.27 10.92
N LEU A 133 -2.05 0.15 11.28
CA LEU A 133 -2.70 1.10 12.17
C LEU A 133 -2.32 0.81 13.63
N GLU A 134 -1.97 1.87 14.36
CA GLU A 134 -1.73 1.78 15.80
C GLU A 134 -3.08 1.67 16.54
N HIS A 135 -3.16 0.74 17.49
CA HIS A 135 -4.34 0.52 18.30
C HIS A 135 -3.96 0.17 19.75
N ALA A 136 -4.87 0.45 20.67
CA ALA A 136 -4.76 0.05 22.07
C ALA A 136 -6.14 -0.42 22.55
N ALA A 137 -6.19 -1.57 23.23
CA ALA A 137 -7.43 -2.18 23.72
C ALA A 137 -8.54 -2.29 22.64
N GLY A 138 -8.17 -2.68 21.41
CA GLY A 138 -9.11 -2.84 20.29
C GLY A 138 -9.59 -1.52 19.66
N VAL A 139 -9.05 -0.37 20.08
CA VAL A 139 -9.42 0.94 19.54
C VAL A 139 -8.27 1.56 18.75
N LEU A 140 -8.55 1.98 17.52
CA LEU A 140 -7.59 2.62 16.63
C LEU A 140 -7.29 4.06 17.07
N SER A 141 -6.02 4.42 17.12
CA SER A 141 -5.59 5.79 17.47
C SER A 141 -5.66 6.77 16.30
N GLY A 142 -5.79 6.25 15.08
CA GLY A 142 -5.69 7.01 13.83
C GLY A 142 -4.24 7.30 13.40
N ARG A 143 -3.23 6.72 14.05
CA ARG A 143 -1.82 6.81 13.64
C ARG A 143 -1.33 5.49 13.04
N TYR A 144 -0.19 5.54 12.37
CA TYR A 144 0.53 4.33 11.95
C TYR A 144 1.43 3.84 13.09
N ALA A 145 1.43 2.53 13.34
CA ALA A 145 2.25 1.92 14.40
C ALA A 145 3.75 2.15 14.17
N ASP A 146 4.19 2.06 12.92
CA ASP A 146 5.60 2.14 12.53
C ASP A 146 5.92 3.40 11.70
N GLY A 147 5.02 4.39 11.69
CA GLY A 147 5.05 5.51 10.74
C GLY A 147 4.69 5.11 9.30
N ASP A 148 4.66 6.09 8.38
CA ASP A 148 4.28 5.84 6.98
C ASP A 148 5.36 5.02 6.25
N CYS A 149 4.95 3.90 5.65
CA CYS A 149 5.75 3.00 4.82
C CYS A 149 6.26 3.69 3.55
N GLY A 150 5.52 4.62 2.95
CA GLY A 150 5.88 5.23 1.65
C GLY A 150 7.32 5.75 1.60
N PRO A 151 7.71 6.70 2.47
CA PRO A 151 9.09 7.19 2.53
C PRO A 151 10.12 6.15 3.02
N HIS A 152 9.68 5.08 3.68
CA HIS A 152 10.53 4.11 4.37
C HIS A 152 10.56 2.73 3.71
N LYS A 153 10.04 2.58 2.47
CA LYS A 153 9.97 1.29 1.77
C LYS A 153 11.32 0.57 1.75
N VAL A 154 12.38 1.27 1.36
CA VAL A 154 13.76 0.73 1.30
C VAL A 154 14.22 0.23 2.67
N ALA A 155 14.08 1.07 3.71
CA ALA A 155 14.49 0.68 5.07
C ALA A 155 13.73 -0.56 5.55
N ARG A 156 12.42 -0.65 5.27
CA ARG A 156 11.60 -1.82 5.63
C ARG A 156 12.02 -3.07 4.87
N ILE A 157 12.24 -2.96 3.56
CA ILE A 157 12.73 -4.08 2.73
C ILE A 157 14.06 -4.59 3.30
N CYS A 158 15.05 -3.71 3.48
CA CYS A 158 16.37 -4.11 3.98
C CYS A 158 16.35 -4.62 5.44
N SER A 159 15.34 -4.25 6.24
CA SER A 159 15.20 -4.79 7.60
C SER A 159 14.65 -6.23 7.62
N GLN A 160 13.95 -6.66 6.57
CA GLN A 160 13.32 -7.97 6.49
C GLN A 160 14.05 -8.92 5.53
N TYR A 161 14.74 -8.37 4.53
CA TYR A 161 15.37 -9.10 3.44
C TYR A 161 16.84 -8.75 3.30
N ASP A 162 17.68 -9.77 3.37
CA ASP A 162 19.09 -9.68 3.01
C ASP A 162 19.22 -9.82 1.48
N LEU A 163 19.26 -8.68 0.78
CA LEU A 163 19.24 -8.63 -0.68
C LEU A 163 20.45 -9.34 -1.32
N HIS A 164 21.57 -9.51 -0.59
CA HIS A 164 22.76 -10.21 -1.09
C HIS A 164 22.56 -11.72 -1.24
N ARG A 165 21.50 -12.29 -0.64
CA ARG A 165 21.16 -13.71 -0.78
C ARG A 165 20.37 -14.03 -2.06
N TYR A 166 19.94 -13.00 -2.78
CA TYR A 166 19.18 -13.15 -4.01
C TYR A 166 20.08 -12.88 -5.22
N ASP A 167 19.97 -13.74 -6.22
CA ASP A 167 20.74 -13.60 -7.47
C ASP A 167 20.25 -12.40 -8.28
N CYS A 168 18.96 -12.08 -8.14
CA CYS A 168 18.31 -10.96 -8.82
C CYS A 168 17.11 -10.48 -8.00
N VAL A 169 16.98 -9.16 -7.93
CA VAL A 169 15.84 -8.45 -7.38
C VAL A 169 15.10 -7.77 -8.53
N HIS A 170 13.80 -8.03 -8.61
CA HIS A 170 12.86 -7.38 -9.50
C HIS A 170 12.04 -6.39 -8.69
N ALA A 171 11.80 -5.19 -9.22
CA ALA A 171 10.93 -4.23 -8.58
C ALA A 171 9.98 -3.57 -9.58
N TYR A 172 8.73 -3.40 -9.17
CA TYR A 172 7.64 -2.83 -9.96
C TYR A 172 7.02 -1.67 -9.19
N GLY A 173 6.92 -0.50 -9.84
CA GLY A 173 6.31 0.69 -9.24
C GLY A 173 5.84 1.70 -10.28
N ASP A 174 5.05 2.68 -9.86
CA ASP A 174 4.48 3.70 -10.76
C ASP A 174 4.83 5.14 -10.33
N SER A 175 5.25 5.32 -9.07
CA SER A 175 5.33 6.63 -8.43
C SER A 175 6.77 7.06 -8.16
N ARG A 176 6.94 8.34 -7.81
CA ARG A 176 8.24 8.85 -7.36
C ARG A 176 8.67 8.23 -6.02
N GLU A 177 7.72 7.84 -5.17
CA GLU A 177 8.00 7.19 -3.88
C GLU A 177 8.59 5.78 -4.09
N ASP A 178 8.39 5.16 -5.26
CA ASP A 178 8.95 3.84 -5.59
C ASP A 178 10.36 3.88 -6.15
N LYS A 179 10.85 5.04 -6.61
CA LYS A 179 12.19 5.14 -7.22
C LYS A 179 13.30 4.60 -6.31
N PRO A 180 13.32 4.86 -4.99
CA PRO A 180 14.32 4.27 -4.11
C PRO A 180 14.21 2.74 -4.05
N MET A 181 13.00 2.17 -4.05
CA MET A 181 12.80 0.72 -4.10
C MET A 181 13.27 0.13 -5.44
N LEU A 182 12.92 0.78 -6.55
CA LEU A 182 13.38 0.38 -7.89
C LEU A 182 14.91 0.40 -8.00
N ALA A 183 15.58 1.35 -7.33
CA ALA A 183 17.04 1.43 -7.34
C ALA A 183 17.74 0.22 -6.66
N LEU A 184 17.05 -0.49 -5.76
CA LEU A 184 17.56 -1.73 -5.15
C LEU A 184 17.58 -2.91 -6.13
N ALA A 185 16.77 -2.85 -7.18
CA ALA A 185 16.56 -3.95 -8.11
C ALA A 185 17.53 -3.92 -9.30
N GLN A 186 17.85 -5.10 -9.82
CA GLN A 186 18.54 -5.25 -11.11
C GLN A 186 17.52 -5.17 -12.25
N GLN A 187 16.32 -5.70 -12.06
CA GLN A 187 15.23 -5.64 -13.03
C GLN A 187 14.16 -4.67 -12.56
N ARG A 188 14.08 -3.50 -13.20
CA ARG A 188 13.29 -2.37 -12.70
C ARG A 188 12.17 -2.05 -13.67
N TRP A 189 10.95 -2.05 -13.20
CA TRP A 189 9.78 -1.74 -14.00
C TRP A 189 9.10 -0.50 -13.46
N TYR A 190 9.08 0.56 -14.26
CA TYR A 190 8.41 1.81 -13.94
C TYR A 190 7.21 2.02 -14.86
N ARG A 191 6.01 2.04 -14.30
CA ARG A 191 4.74 2.21 -15.05
C ARG A 191 4.58 1.19 -16.18
N GLY A 192 4.98 -0.06 -15.94
CA GLY A 192 4.90 -1.14 -16.92
C GLY A 192 6.04 -1.18 -17.94
N HIS A 193 7.00 -0.25 -17.89
CA HIS A 193 8.16 -0.24 -18.77
C HIS A 193 9.42 -0.66 -18.03
N LEU A 194 10.20 -1.56 -18.64
CA LEU A 194 11.52 -1.93 -18.13
C LEU A 194 12.46 -0.71 -18.25
N LEU A 195 13.13 -0.37 -17.16
CA LEU A 195 14.19 0.64 -17.15
C LEU A 195 15.51 -0.03 -17.48
N HIS A 196 16.22 0.54 -18.44
CA HIS A 196 17.59 0.16 -18.81
C HIS A 196 18.62 0.84 -17.92
#